data_AF-A0A2T6NA21-F1
#
_entry.id   AF-A0A2T6NA21-F1
#
_cell.length_a   1.000
_cell.length_b   1.000
_cell.length_c   1.000
_cell.angle_alpha   90.00
_cell.angle_beta   90.00
_cell.angle_gamma   90.00
#
_symmetry.space_group_name_H-M   'P 1'
#
loop_
_entity.id
_entity.type
_entity.pdbx_description
1 polymer ?
#
loop_
_entity_poly.entity_id
_entity_poly.type
_entity_poly.pdbx_seq_one_letter_code
_entity_poly.pdbx_strand_id
1 'polypeptide(L)'
;MAMQIILVRLSYWIAALADFAIAILTWMPERMGVDEIVYPGGLASVIAFSWGVMLLIADRKPLERKWILIPTILVVALIAAIRTKFALDGAIEFSFPLLLFAITLIILMAYSYYYATKMQMSKN
;
A
#
# COMPACT_ATOMS: atom_id res chain seq x y z
N MET A 1 -23.04 8.29 4.72
CA MET A 1 -22.90 6.84 4.42
C MET A 1 -22.13 6.65 3.12
N ALA A 2 -22.52 7.31 2.02
CA ALA A 2 -21.81 7.23 0.75
C ALA A 2 -20.34 7.68 0.85
N MET A 3 -20.08 8.84 1.47
CA MET A 3 -18.71 9.39 1.55
C MET A 3 -17.73 8.48 2.30
N GLN A 4 -18.11 7.90 3.44
CA GLN A 4 -17.23 7.02 4.20
C GLN A 4 -16.89 5.74 3.44
N ILE A 5 -17.89 5.17 2.77
CA ILE A 5 -17.68 4.00 1.90
C ILE A 5 -16.71 4.38 0.79
N ILE A 6 -16.94 5.51 0.10
CA ILE A 6 -16.06 5.99 -0.98
C ILE A 6 -14.62 6.14 -0.50
N LEU A 7 -14.39 6.73 0.68
CA LEU A 7 -13.04 6.90 1.24
C LEU A 7 -12.31 5.56 1.47
N VAL A 8 -13.00 4.59 2.06
CA VAL A 8 -12.43 3.25 2.29
C VAL A 8 -12.17 2.52 0.98
N ARG A 9 -13.10 2.62 0.02
CA ARG A 9 -12.90 2.04 -1.33
C ARG A 9 -11.70 2.68 -2.04
N LEU A 10 -11.62 4.00 -2.04
CA LEU A 10 -10.53 4.74 -2.65
C LEU A 10 -9.18 4.36 -2.01
N SER A 11 -9.15 4.18 -0.69
CA SER A 11 -7.97 3.67 0.02
C SER A 11 -7.55 2.29 -0.48
N TYR A 12 -8.49 1.35 -0.62
CA TYR A 12 -8.18 0.02 -1.15
C TYR A 12 -7.68 0.06 -2.59
N TRP A 13 -8.33 0.83 -3.45
CA TRP A 13 -7.99 0.90 -4.87
C TRP A 13 -6.62 1.54 -5.10
N ILE A 14 -6.32 2.67 -4.44
CA ILE A 14 -5.01 3.32 -4.61
C ILE A 14 -3.89 2.45 -4.04
N ALA A 15 -4.10 1.83 -2.87
CA ALA A 15 -3.12 0.90 -2.30
C ALA A 15 -2.91 -0.34 -3.18
N ALA A 16 -3.98 -0.94 -3.73
CA ALA A 16 -3.88 -2.09 -4.62
C ALA A 16 -3.13 -1.75 -5.92
N LEU A 17 -3.39 -0.57 -6.50
CA LEU A 17 -2.66 -0.10 -7.68
C LEU A 17 -1.18 0.11 -7.38
N ALA A 18 -0.84 0.67 -6.21
CA ALA A 18 0.54 0.82 -5.77
C ALA A 18 1.22 -0.56 -5.59
N ASP A 19 0.53 -1.52 -4.97
CA ASP A 19 1.03 -2.87 -4.77
C ASP A 19 1.27 -3.61 -6.11
N PHE A 20 0.36 -3.47 -7.07
CA PHE A 20 0.57 -4.04 -8.41
C PHE A 20 1.72 -3.38 -9.15
N ALA A 21 1.89 -2.06 -9.02
CA ALA A 21 3.03 -1.37 -9.59
C ALA A 21 4.35 -1.88 -8.98
N ILE A 22 4.43 -1.99 -7.64
CA ILE A 22 5.60 -2.56 -6.95
C ILE A 22 5.84 -4.00 -7.38
N ALA A 23 4.79 -4.81 -7.48
CA ALA A 23 4.92 -6.20 -7.92
C ALA A 23 5.53 -6.30 -9.32
N ILE A 24 5.03 -5.52 -10.27
CA ILE A 24 5.55 -5.50 -11.65
C ILE A 24 7.00 -5.02 -11.67
N LEU A 25 7.32 -3.94 -10.95
CA LEU A 25 8.69 -3.39 -10.89
C LEU A 25 9.66 -4.39 -10.28
N THR A 26 9.25 -5.09 -9.21
CA THR A 26 10.13 -6.04 -8.52
C THR A 26 10.21 -7.39 -9.24
N TRP A 27 9.19 -7.74 -10.03
CA TRP A 27 9.22 -8.91 -10.92
C TRP A 27 10.21 -8.70 -12.07
N MET A 28 10.30 -7.48 -12.62
CA MET A 28 11.08 -7.15 -13.80
C MET A 28 12.37 -6.41 -13.42
N PRO A 29 13.50 -7.11 -13.18
CA PRO A 29 14.72 -6.53 -12.63
C PRO A 29 15.31 -5.45 -13.55
N GLU A 30 15.15 -5.63 -14.87
CA GLU A 30 15.57 -4.67 -15.90
C GLU A 30 14.96 -3.28 -15.68
N ARG A 31 13.72 -3.20 -15.15
CA ARG A 31 13.05 -1.93 -14.83
C ARG A 31 13.59 -1.24 -13.58
N MET A 32 14.39 -1.96 -12.80
CA MET A 32 15.06 -1.47 -11.59
C MET A 32 16.58 -1.33 -11.80
N GLY A 33 17.07 -1.54 -13.03
CA GLY A 33 18.50 -1.44 -13.37
C GLY A 33 19.33 -2.66 -12.95
N VAL A 34 18.72 -3.85 -12.86
CA VAL A 34 19.38 -5.11 -12.48
C VAL A 34 19.16 -6.15 -13.59
N ASP A 35 20.18 -6.96 -13.90
CA ASP A 35 20.12 -7.90 -15.04
C ASP A 35 19.42 -9.23 -14.73
N GLU A 36 19.35 -9.63 -13.45
CA GLU A 36 18.77 -10.92 -13.04
C GLU A 36 17.77 -10.78 -11.89
N ILE A 37 16.83 -11.74 -11.82
CA ILE A 37 15.88 -11.81 -10.71
C ILE A 37 16.64 -12.22 -9.45
N VAL A 38 16.83 -11.25 -8.54
CA VAL A 38 17.34 -11.56 -7.20
C VAL A 38 16.21 -12.19 -6.40
N TYR A 39 16.44 -13.37 -5.82
CA TYR A 39 15.44 -14.16 -5.08
C TYR A 39 14.57 -13.34 -4.10
N PRO A 40 15.11 -12.42 -3.27
CA PRO A 40 14.28 -11.58 -2.39
C PRO A 40 13.33 -10.64 -3.15
N GLY A 41 13.73 -10.16 -4.33
CA GLY A 41 12.88 -9.32 -5.19
C GLY A 41 11.70 -10.11 -5.78
N GLY A 42 11.96 -11.31 -6.29
CA GLY A 42 10.91 -12.21 -6.76
C GLY A 42 9.85 -12.52 -5.68
N LEU A 43 10.30 -12.79 -4.44
CA LEU A 43 9.39 -12.99 -3.31
C LEU A 43 8.59 -11.74 -2.94
N ALA A 44 9.24 -10.57 -2.90
CA ALA A 44 8.57 -9.30 -2.63
C ALA A 44 7.50 -8.98 -3.67
N SER A 45 7.76 -9.30 -4.95
CA SER A 45 6.77 -9.17 -6.03
C SER A 45 5.51 -9.99 -5.79
N VAL A 46 5.66 -11.29 -5.47
CA VAL A 46 4.51 -12.18 -5.22
C VAL A 46 3.70 -11.72 -4.00
N ILE A 47 4.38 -11.25 -2.95
CA ILE A 47 3.74 -10.71 -1.74
C ILE A 47 2.94 -9.45 -2.09
N ALA A 48 3.55 -8.48 -2.78
CA ALA A 48 2.89 -7.25 -3.18
C ALA A 48 1.67 -7.53 -4.08
N PHE A 49 1.81 -8.40 -5.07
CA PHE A 49 0.70 -8.79 -5.95
C PHE A 49 -0.46 -9.41 -5.16
N SER A 50 -0.14 -10.35 -4.25
CA SER A 50 -1.13 -11.01 -3.41
C SER A 50 -1.85 -10.03 -2.48
N TRP A 51 -1.12 -9.04 -1.94
CA TRP A 51 -1.69 -7.99 -1.10
C TRP A 51 -2.64 -7.09 -1.90
N GLY A 52 -2.26 -6.71 -3.12
CA GLY A 52 -3.11 -5.97 -4.05
C GLY A 52 -4.43 -6.70 -4.35
N VAL A 53 -4.37 -8.02 -4.62
CA VAL A 53 -5.58 -8.84 -4.81
C VAL A 53 -6.43 -8.89 -3.53
N MET A 54 -5.81 -9.03 -2.36
CA MET A 54 -6.52 -9.03 -1.08
C MET A 54 -7.28 -7.72 -0.85
N LEU A 55 -6.70 -6.58 -1.21
CA LEU A 55 -7.36 -5.27 -1.13
C LEU A 55 -8.58 -5.16 -2.07
N LEU A 56 -8.48 -5.70 -3.29
CA LEU A 56 -9.65 -5.79 -4.19
C LEU A 56 -10.75 -6.69 -3.62
N ILE A 57 -10.39 -7.77 -2.92
CA ILE A 57 -11.37 -8.62 -2.23
C ILE A 57 -12.00 -7.86 -1.05
N ALA A 58 -11.22 -7.06 -0.32
CA ALA A 58 -11.71 -6.23 0.79
C ALA A 58 -12.79 -5.23 0.33
N ASP A 59 -12.64 -4.68 -0.87
CA ASP A 59 -13.55 -3.69 -1.46
C ASP A 59 -15.01 -4.17 -1.59
N ARG A 60 -15.24 -5.48 -1.70
CA ARG A 60 -16.60 -6.07 -1.77
C ARG A 60 -17.45 -5.75 -0.54
N LYS A 61 -16.81 -5.57 0.62
CA LYS A 61 -17.47 -5.28 1.91
C LYS A 61 -16.66 -4.26 2.72
N PRO A 62 -16.61 -2.99 2.28
CA PRO A 62 -15.56 -2.07 2.72
C PRO A 62 -15.71 -1.65 4.18
N LEU A 63 -16.94 -1.49 4.68
CA LEU A 63 -17.15 -1.14 6.09
C LEU A 63 -16.92 -2.32 7.05
N GLU A 64 -17.27 -3.53 6.65
CA GLU A 64 -17.05 -4.76 7.44
C GLU A 64 -15.56 -5.11 7.51
N ARG A 65 -14.81 -4.81 6.43
CA ARG A 65 -13.40 -5.19 6.27
C ARG A 65 -12.42 -4.02 6.44
N LYS A 66 -12.89 -2.87 6.92
CA LYS A 66 -12.07 -1.66 7.10
C LYS A 66 -10.80 -1.85 7.92
N TRP A 67 -10.80 -2.84 8.83
CA TRP A 67 -9.64 -3.18 9.64
C TRP A 67 -8.42 -3.58 8.80
N ILE A 68 -8.60 -4.03 7.55
CA ILE A 68 -7.52 -4.32 6.58
C ILE A 68 -6.66 -3.08 6.27
N LEU A 69 -7.18 -1.87 6.48
CA LEU A 69 -6.40 -0.64 6.34
C LEU A 69 -5.23 -0.59 7.33
N ILE A 70 -5.36 -1.18 8.53
CA ILE A 70 -4.30 -1.18 9.55
C ILE A 70 -3.05 -1.94 9.09
N PRO A 71 -3.12 -3.24 8.74
CA PRO A 71 -1.94 -3.94 8.24
C PRO A 71 -1.45 -3.37 6.91
N THR A 72 -2.32 -2.76 6.09
CA THR A 72 -1.90 -2.08 4.85
C THR A 72 -1.06 -0.82 5.15
N ILE A 73 -1.44 -0.01 6.14
CA ILE A 73 -0.62 1.11 6.63
C ILE A 73 0.76 0.61 7.07
N LEU A 74 0.81 -0.51 7.81
CA LEU A 74 2.06 -1.12 8.24
C LEU A 74 2.93 -1.54 7.05
N VAL A 75 2.35 -2.22 6.06
CA VAL A 75 3.07 -2.63 4.83
C VAL A 75 3.64 -1.42 4.10
N VAL A 76 2.82 -0.38 3.86
CA VAL A 76 3.27 0.84 3.18
C VAL A 76 4.39 1.54 3.97
N ALA A 77 4.26 1.63 5.30
CA ALA A 77 5.27 2.23 6.16
C ALA A 77 6.59 1.44 6.14
N LEU A 78 6.54 0.11 6.20
CA LEU A 78 7.74 -0.74 6.16
C LEU A 78 8.43 -0.67 4.80
N ILE A 79 7.68 -0.71 3.70
CA ILE A 79 8.25 -0.55 2.35
C ILE A 79 8.92 0.82 2.21
N ALA A 80 8.25 1.90 2.65
CA ALA A 80 8.81 3.25 2.60
C ALA A 80 10.06 3.39 3.48
N ALA A 81 10.07 2.81 4.67
CA ALA A 81 11.20 2.83 5.59
C ALA A 81 12.41 2.08 5.01
N ILE A 82 12.20 0.88 4.47
CA ILE A 82 13.26 0.10 3.82
C ILE A 82 13.80 0.87 2.62
N ARG A 83 12.94 1.36 1.73
CA ARG A 83 13.38 2.15 0.57
C ARG A 83 14.18 3.38 1.00
N THR A 84 13.75 4.10 2.02
CA THR A 84 14.45 5.28 2.54
C THR A 84 15.81 4.91 3.10
N LYS A 85 15.91 3.82 3.87
CA LYS A 85 17.18 3.31 4.38
C LYS A 85 18.16 3.02 3.25
N PHE A 86 17.74 2.24 2.24
CA PHE A 86 18.60 1.92 1.09
C PHE A 86 19.01 3.17 0.29
N ALA A 87 18.16 4.20 0.24
CA ALA A 87 18.52 5.47 -0.38
C ALA A 87 19.56 6.26 0.43
N LEU A 88 19.45 6.26 1.76
CA LEU A 88 20.43 6.88 2.66
C LEU A 88 21.78 6.16 2.65
N ASP A 89 21.76 4.83 2.48
CA ASP A 89 22.96 3.99 2.34
C ASP A 89 23.61 4.13 0.94
N GLY A 90 23.01 4.91 0.03
CA GLY A 90 23.53 5.15 -1.32
C GLY A 90 23.30 3.99 -2.31
N ALA A 91 22.53 2.98 -1.93
CA ALA A 91 22.25 1.82 -2.79
C ALA A 91 21.22 2.11 -3.89
N ILE A 92 20.33 3.09 -3.67
CA ILE A 92 19.36 3.58 -4.67
C ILE A 92 19.21 5.10 -4.59
N GLU A 93 18.70 5.72 -5.64
CA GLU A 93 18.43 7.16 -5.62
C GLU A 93 17.26 7.54 -4.69
N PHE A 94 17.49 8.60 -3.91
CA PHE A 94 16.44 9.20 -3.10
C PHE A 94 15.39 9.87 -4.00
N SER A 95 14.12 9.56 -3.75
CA SER A 95 13.00 10.12 -4.49
C SER A 95 11.99 10.72 -3.52
N PHE A 96 12.01 12.05 -3.42
CA PHE A 96 11.05 12.79 -2.59
C PHE A 96 9.59 12.51 -2.97
N PRO A 97 9.19 12.46 -4.26
CA PRO A 97 7.82 12.14 -4.64
C PRO A 97 7.34 10.77 -4.14
N LEU A 98 8.21 9.74 -4.15
CA LEU A 98 7.85 8.40 -3.67
C LEU A 98 7.66 8.36 -2.16
N LEU A 99 8.51 9.06 -1.40
CA LEU A 99 8.33 9.19 0.06
C LEU A 99 7.04 9.93 0.39
N LEU A 100 6.77 11.05 -0.29
CA LEU A 100 5.55 11.83 -0.10
C LEU A 100 4.30 11.03 -0.46
N PHE A 101 4.35 10.23 -1.53
CA PHE A 101 3.26 9.35 -1.93
C PHE A 101 2.93 8.33 -0.83
N ALA A 102 3.95 7.67 -0.24
CA ALA A 102 3.75 6.73 0.84
C ALA A 102 3.12 7.39 2.09
N ILE A 103 3.61 8.57 2.48
CA ILE A 103 3.05 9.35 3.60
C ILE A 103 1.58 9.72 3.32
N THR A 104 1.29 10.17 2.10
CA THR A 104 -0.07 10.55 1.68
C THR A 104 -1.02 9.35 1.73
N LEU A 105 -0.57 8.18 1.25
CA LEU A 105 -1.30 6.92 1.35
C LEU A 105 -1.61 6.53 2.79
N ILE A 106 -0.61 6.63 3.69
CA ILE A 106 -0.79 6.33 5.12
C ILE A 106 -1.83 7.27 5.73
N ILE A 107 -1.74 8.58 5.48
CA ILE A 107 -2.69 9.58 5.98
C ILE A 107 -4.10 9.28 5.46
N LEU A 108 -4.24 9.01 4.16
CA LEU A 108 -5.52 8.66 3.54
C LEU A 108 -6.15 7.42 4.17
N MET A 109 -5.36 6.35 4.37
CA MET A 109 -5.86 5.11 4.98
C MET A 109 -6.23 5.30 6.45
N ALA A 110 -5.40 6.01 7.22
CA ALA A 110 -5.66 6.30 8.63
C ALA A 110 -6.92 7.17 8.79
N TYR A 111 -7.06 8.20 7.96
CA TYR A 111 -8.24 9.05 7.91
C TYR A 111 -9.50 8.24 7.56
N SER A 112 -9.44 7.42 6.50
CA SER A 112 -10.55 6.57 6.07
C SER A 112 -10.97 5.58 7.15
N TYR A 113 -10.01 4.96 7.85
CA TYR A 113 -10.27 4.06 8.96
C TYR A 113 -10.95 4.77 10.15
N TYR A 114 -10.42 5.93 10.56
CA TYR A 114 -10.96 6.71 11.67
C TYR A 114 -12.43 7.10 11.41
N TYR A 115 -12.72 7.67 10.25
CA TYR A 115 -14.07 8.10 9.90
C TYR A 115 -15.05 6.93 9.75
N ALA A 116 -14.61 5.82 9.16
CA ALA A 116 -15.43 4.61 9.06
C ALA A 116 -15.71 3.97 10.44
N THR A 117 -14.83 4.16 11.42
CA THR A 117 -14.99 3.66 12.79
C THR A 117 -15.93 4.55 13.60
N LYS A 118 -15.72 5.87 13.58
CA LYS A 118 -16.60 6.85 14.23
C LYS A 118 -18.06 6.70 13.82
N MET A 119 -18.31 6.43 12.54
CA MET A 119 -19.66 6.21 12.03
C MET A 119 -20.29 4.92 12.55
N GLN A 120 -19.53 3.82 12.66
CA GLN A 120 -20.08 2.57 13.17
C GLN A 120 -20.49 2.71 14.64
N MET A 121 -19.71 3.44 15.44
CA MET A 121 -20.05 3.74 16.84
C MET A 121 -21.29 4.62 16.97
N SER A 122 -21.54 5.54 16.04
CA SER A 122 -22.75 6.38 16.05
C SER A 122 -24.05 5.64 15.69
N LYS A 123 -23.97 4.42 15.16
CA LYS A 123 -25.14 3.61 14.78
C LYS A 123 -25.52 2.55 15.82
N ASN A 124 -24.65 2.30 16.79
CA ASN A 124 -24.90 1.40 17.92
C ASN A 124 -25.35 2.21 19.12
#